data_AF-A0A9E5TG29-F1
#
_entry.id   AF-A0A9E5TG29-F1
#
_cell.length_a   1.000
_cell.length_b   1.000
_cell.length_c   1.000
_cell.angle_alpha   90.00
_cell.angle_beta   90.00
_cell.angle_gamma   90.00
#
_symmetry.space_group_name_H-M   'P 1'
#
loop_
_entity.id
_entity.type
_entity.pdbx_description
1 polymer ?
#
loop_
_entity_poly.entity_id
_entity_poly.type
_entity_poly.pdbx_seq_one_letter_code
_entity_poly.pdbx_strand_id
1 'polypeptide(L)' 'RQLKTAPETQDIKIIMLTSKTQDSDRFWGLKQGADEYMTKPFDDEELVANVAKLL' A
#
# COMPACT_ATOMS: atom_id res chain seq x y z
N ARG A 1 -0.43 -2.10 -11.36
CA ARG A 1 -1.56 -2.87 -11.96
C ARG A 1 -1.22 -4.31 -12.33
N GLN A 2 -0.08 -4.60 -12.97
CA GLN A 2 0.26 -5.98 -13.39
C GLN A 2 0.11 -7.03 -12.27
N LEU A 3 0.55 -6.70 -11.05
CA LEU A 3 0.40 -7.57 -9.88
C LEU A 3 -1.05 -7.89 -9.51
N LYS A 4 -1.99 -6.95 -9.72
CA LYS A 4 -3.42 -7.16 -9.42
C LYS A 4 -4.19 -7.81 -10.57
N THR A 5 -3.57 -7.93 -11.75
CA THR A 5 -4.23 -8.48 -12.95
C THR A 5 -3.77 -9.88 -13.30
N ALA A 6 -2.60 -10.31 -12.81
CA ALA A 6 -2.10 -11.66 -13.04
C ALA A 6 -2.70 -12.63 -12.00
N PRO A 7 -3.30 -13.76 -12.42
CA PRO A 7 -3.94 -14.71 -11.51
C PRO A 7 -3.03 -15.21 -10.39
N GLU A 8 -1.73 -15.36 -10.66
CA GLU A 8 -0.75 -15.82 -9.68
C GLU A 8 -0.46 -14.80 -8.56
N THR A 9 -0.72 -13.51 -8.77
CA THR A 9 -0.38 -12.44 -7.81
C THR A 9 -1.55 -11.57 -7.39
N GLN A 10 -2.74 -11.77 -7.97
CA GLN A 10 -3.89 -10.88 -7.77
C GLN A 10 -4.32 -10.76 -6.30
N ASP A 11 -4.14 -11.84 -5.53
CA ASP A 11 -4.56 -11.93 -4.12
C ASP A 11 -3.51 -11.36 -3.15
N ILE A 12 -2.30 -11.04 -3.64
CA ILE A 12 -1.24 -10.46 -2.82
C ILE A 12 -1.64 -9.05 -2.38
N LYS A 13 -1.57 -8.78 -1.08
CA LYS A 13 -1.79 -7.45 -0.50
C LYS A 13 -0.57 -6.56 -0.74
N ILE A 14 -0.80 -5.32 -1.15
CA ILE A 14 0.24 -4.36 -1.53
C ILE A 14 0.13 -3.12 -0.64
N ILE A 15 1.18 -2.86 0.13
CA ILE A 15 1.33 -1.63 0.91
C ILE A 15 2.39 -0.77 0.23
N MET A 16 2.06 0.49 -0.10
CA MET A 16 3.01 1.43 -0.69
C MET A 16 3.69 2.25 0.41
N LEU A 17 5.02 2.16 0.51
CA LEU A 17 5.83 2.92 1.47
C LEU A 17 6.64 4.00 0.73
N THR A 18 6.47 5.28 1.08
CA THR A 18 7.02 6.39 0.28
C THR A 18 7.24 7.67 1.07
N SER A 19 8.14 8.55 0.63
CA SER A 19 8.31 9.90 1.21
C SER A 19 7.38 10.95 0.59
N LYS A 20 6.53 10.54 -0.35
CA LYS A 20 5.53 11.41 -1.01
C LYS A 20 4.32 11.57 -0.10
N THR A 21 4.09 12.79 0.38
CA THR A 21 3.02 13.11 1.34
C THR A 21 1.81 13.82 0.74
N GLN A 22 1.78 14.01 -0.58
CA GLN A 22 0.64 14.68 -1.22
C GLN A 22 -0.58 13.75 -1.27
N ASP A 23 -1.75 14.29 -0.97
CA ASP A 23 -3.02 13.56 -1.07
C ASP A 23 -3.25 12.99 -2.48
N SER A 24 -2.78 13.69 -3.50
CA SER A 24 -2.78 13.24 -4.89
C SER A 24 -1.99 11.94 -5.08
N ASP A 25 -0.80 11.83 -4.47
CA ASP A 25 0.04 10.64 -4.56
C ASP A 25 -0.63 9.45 -3.85
N ARG A 26 -1.25 9.68 -2.69
CA ARG A 26 -2.03 8.66 -1.97
C ARG A 26 -3.21 8.17 -2.80
N PHE A 27 -3.99 9.09 -3.37
CA PHE A 27 -5.14 8.78 -4.22
C PHE A 27 -4.72 7.92 -5.42
N TRP A 28 -3.64 8.31 -6.12
CA TRP A 28 -3.16 7.57 -7.27
C TRP A 28 -2.53 6.22 -6.90
N GLY A 29 -1.87 6.10 -5.75
CA GLY A 29 -1.33 4.84 -5.25
C GLY A 29 -2.43 3.80 -5.02
N LEU A 30 -3.48 4.19 -4.30
CA LEU A 30 -4.63 3.33 -4.03
C LEU A 30 -5.39 2.98 -5.33
N LYS A 31 -5.65 3.97 -6.20
CA LYS A 31 -6.32 3.75 -7.49
C LYS A 31 -5.57 2.80 -8.43
N GLN A 32 -4.25 2.71 -8.31
CA GLN A 32 -3.40 1.82 -9.11
C GLN A 32 -3.35 0.37 -8.58
N GLY A 33 -3.99 0.11 -7.42
CA GLY A 33 -4.13 -1.21 -6.84
C GLY A 33 -3.27 -1.45 -5.60
N ALA A 34 -2.79 -0.41 -4.91
CA ALA A 34 -2.30 -0.57 -3.55
C ALA A 34 -3.49 -0.74 -2.60
N ASP A 35 -3.38 -1.65 -1.65
CA ASP A 35 -4.39 -1.85 -0.59
C ASP A 35 -4.21 -0.83 0.53
N GLU A 36 -2.96 -0.39 0.78
CA GLU A 36 -2.64 0.66 1.75
C GLU A 36 -1.50 1.55 1.27
N TYR A 37 -1.45 2.78 1.78
CA TYR A 37 -0.44 3.78 1.43
C TYR A 37 0.06 4.47 2.69
N MET A 38 1.37 4.38 2.95
CA MET A 38 2.00 4.87 4.16
C MET A 38 3.22 5.74 3.81
N THR A 39 3.31 6.86 4.51
CA THR A 39 4.35 7.85 4.30
C THR A 39 5.48 7.68 5.29
N LYS A 40 6.72 7.82 4.83
CA LYS A 40 7.90 7.85 5.70
C LYS A 40 8.12 9.27 6.28
N PRO A 41 8.62 9.38 7.52
CA PRO A 41 8.89 8.28 8.46
C PRO A 41 7.60 7.76 9.10
N PHE A 42 7.53 6.44 9.30
CA PHE A 42 6.51 5.76 10.08
C PHE A 42 7.18 5.05 11.25
N ASP A 43 6.44 4.76 12.31
CA ASP A 43 6.93 3.92 13.40
C ASP A 43 6.69 2.42 13.11
N ASP A 44 7.43 1.55 13.80
CA ASP A 44 7.35 0.11 13.56
C ASP A 44 5.97 -0.45 13.97
N GLU A 45 5.34 0.15 14.98
CA GLU A 45 4.01 -0.26 15.49
C GLU A 45 2.92 0.01 14.44
N GLU A 46 2.97 1.16 13.77
CA GLU A 46 2.08 1.57 12.69
C GLU A 46 2.22 0.63 11.50
N LEU A 47 3.45 0.27 11.12
CA LEU A 47 3.68 -0.71 10.06
C LEU A 47 3.06 -2.07 10.40
N VAL A 48 3.31 -2.58 11.60
CA VAL A 48 2.75 -3.87 12.06
C VAL A 48 1.23 -3.82 12.11
N ALA A 49 0.64 -2.74 12.62
CA ALA A 49 -0.81 -2.57 12.67
C ALA A 49 -1.44 -2.56 11.26
N ASN A 50 -0.80 -1.91 10.30
CA ASN A 50 -1.26 -1.88 8.91
C ASN A 50 -1.14 -3.25 8.22
N VAL A 51 -0.08 -4.00 8.49
CA VAL A 51 0.03 -5.39 8.00
C VAL A 51 -1.08 -6.25 8.61
N ALA A 52 -1.30 -6.15 9.92
CA ALA A 52 -2.35 -6.91 10.62
C ALA A 52 -3.76 -6.62 10.11
N LYS A 53 -4.04 -5.39 9.67
CA LYS A 53 -5.31 -4.99 9.04
C LYS A 53 -5.58 -5.68 7.69
N LEU A 54 -4.54 -6.14 7.00
CA LEU A 54 -4.62 -6.71 5.65
C LEU A 54 -4.56 -8.24 5.59
N LEU A 55 -4.18 -8.89 6.70
CA LEU A 55 -4.21 -10.35 6.91
C LEU A 55 -5.64 -10.82 7.22
#